data_AF-A0A818VPG3-F1
#
_entry.id   AF-A0A818VPG3-F1
#
_cell.length_a   1.000
_cell.length_b   1.000
_cell.length_c   1.000
_cell.angle_alpha   90.00
_cell.angle_beta   90.00
_cell.angle_gamma   90.00
#
_symmetry.space_group_name_H-M   'P 1'
#
loop_
_entity.id
_entity.type
_entity.pdbx_description
1 polymer ?
#
loop_
_entity_poly.entity_id
_entity_poly.type
_entity_poly.pdbx_seq_one_letter_code
_entity_poly.pdbx_strand_id
1 'polypeptide(L)'
;MVLLVCPNLKRFQVNLVKNNSKIATQLPTKTLNHNLKTFILLVSCRSLPLEKINDILLDIPNVTRIYLRWCCDTLFVALARMLSERLKYLSQFGCNIIEFPNDIEYNNIKSIREVHSSFNNIQCTIIHHGYRLFTADGFHEQANLFG
;
A
#
# COMPACT_ATOMS: atom_id res chain seq x y z
N MET A 1 -4.63 12.60 15.47
CA MET A 1 -4.23 11.35 14.80
C MET A 1 -4.70 10.15 15.63
N VAL A 2 -5.45 9.18 15.06
CA VAL A 2 -6.05 8.04 15.81
C VAL A 2 -5.03 7.24 16.62
N LEU A 3 -3.80 7.13 16.11
CA LEU A 3 -2.71 6.44 16.79
C LEU A 3 -2.26 7.12 18.09
N LEU A 4 -2.54 8.42 18.29
CA LEU A 4 -2.25 9.11 19.56
C LEU A 4 -3.26 8.75 20.66
N VAL A 5 -4.50 8.42 20.29
CA VAL A 5 -5.58 8.13 21.24
C VAL A 5 -5.76 6.63 21.49
N CYS A 6 -5.13 5.78 20.67
CA CYS A 6 -5.25 4.31 20.76
C CYS A 6 -3.89 3.61 20.84
N PRO A 7 -3.09 3.80 21.91
CA PRO A 7 -1.67 3.38 21.97
C PRO A 7 -1.44 1.86 21.84
N ASN A 8 -2.46 1.05 22.12
CA ASN A 8 -2.42 -0.41 22.03
C ASN A 8 -2.94 -0.96 20.69
N LEU A 9 -3.27 -0.10 19.73
CA LEU A 9 -3.79 -0.51 18.43
C LEU A 9 -2.75 -1.33 17.66
N LYS A 10 -3.02 -2.62 17.45
CA LYS A 10 -2.12 -3.53 16.72
C LYS A 10 -2.41 -3.55 15.21
N ARG A 11 -3.65 -3.25 14.83
CA ARG A 11 -4.16 -3.29 13.47
C ARG A 11 -4.96 -2.03 13.18
N PHE A 12 -4.68 -1.38 12.06
CA PHE A 12 -5.35 -0.17 11.63
C PHE A 12 -5.70 -0.26 10.16
N GLN A 13 -6.95 0.06 9.83
CA GLN A 13 -7.46 0.05 8.47
C GLN A 13 -7.98 1.43 8.12
N VAL A 14 -7.59 1.90 6.93
CA VAL A 14 -8.03 3.17 6.36
C VAL A 14 -8.71 2.89 5.03
N ASN A 15 -9.96 3.31 4.91
CA ASN A 15 -10.73 3.24 3.68
C ASN A 15 -10.89 4.67 3.14
N LEU A 16 -10.25 4.96 2.00
CA LEU A 16 -10.35 6.24 1.31
C LEU A 16 -11.37 6.13 0.17
N VAL A 17 -12.54 6.71 0.38
CA VAL A 17 -13.66 6.68 -0.56
C VAL A 17 -13.92 8.12 -1.03
N LYS A 18 -13.89 8.35 -2.36
CA LYS A 18 -13.98 9.66 -3.07
C LYS A 18 -12.75 10.60 -3.01
N ASN A 19 -12.61 11.41 -4.07
CA ASN A 19 -11.61 12.48 -4.28
C ASN A 19 -11.77 13.65 -3.30
N ASN A 20 -11.75 13.39 -1.99
CA ASN A 20 -11.58 14.46 -1.02
C ASN A 20 -10.10 14.87 -1.07
N SER A 21 -9.81 15.85 -1.92
CA SER A 21 -8.51 16.49 -2.16
C SER A 21 -7.86 17.14 -0.92
N LYS A 22 -8.42 16.90 0.27
CA LYS A 22 -7.92 17.39 1.56
C LYS A 22 -7.68 16.23 2.51
N ILE A 23 -6.78 15.32 2.13
CA ILE A 23 -6.04 14.57 3.16
C ILE A 23 -5.04 15.56 3.74
N ALA A 24 -5.46 16.28 4.77
CA ALA A 24 -4.57 17.10 5.58
C ALA A 24 -3.64 16.14 6.34
N THR A 25 -2.50 15.81 5.73
CA THR A 25 -1.37 15.20 6.42
C THR A 25 -0.74 16.28 7.31
N GLN A 26 -1.36 16.57 8.45
CA GLN A 26 -0.59 17.17 9.53
C GLN A 26 0.40 16.10 9.98
N LEU A 27 1.61 16.17 9.44
CA LEU A 27 2.73 15.35 9.88
C LEU A 27 2.91 15.59 11.39
N PRO A 28 2.81 14.57 12.24
CA PRO A 28 3.34 14.71 13.58
C PRO A 28 4.84 15.02 13.44
N THR A 29 5.27 16.10 14.06
CA THR A 29 6.69 16.54 14.12
C THR A 29 7.60 15.54 14.84
N LYS A 30 7.04 14.42 15.32
CA LYS A 30 7.72 13.34 16.03
C LYS A 30 7.23 12.01 15.47
N THR A 31 8.16 11.17 15.07
CA THR A 31 7.91 9.78 14.70
C THR A 31 7.11 9.11 15.82
N LEU A 32 5.91 8.62 15.54
CA LEU A 32 5.17 7.85 16.53
C LEU A 32 5.78 6.46 16.64
N ASN A 33 6.41 6.17 17.78
CA ASN A 33 6.79 4.81 18.18
C ASN A 33 5.55 4.01 18.60
N HIS A 34 4.57 3.91 17.70
CA HIS A 34 3.34 3.18 17.93
C HIS A 34 3.57 1.67 17.78
N ASN A 35 2.85 0.87 18.58
CA ASN A 35 2.89 -0.60 18.52
C ASN A 35 2.08 -1.19 17.34
N LEU A 36 1.83 -0.40 16.30
CA LEU A 36 1.06 -0.85 15.15
C LEU A 36 1.87 -1.89 14.38
N LYS A 37 1.29 -3.06 14.12
CA LYS A 37 1.94 -4.15 13.38
C LYS A 37 1.32 -4.40 12.03
N THR A 38 0.01 -4.14 11.89
CA THR A 38 -0.73 -4.38 10.66
C THR A 38 -1.39 -3.09 10.19
N PHE A 39 -1.11 -2.71 8.94
CA PHE A 39 -1.72 -1.56 8.30
C PHE A 39 -2.43 -1.97 7.02
N ILE A 40 -3.66 -1.51 6.83
CA ILE A 40 -4.49 -1.82 5.67
C ILE A 40 -4.93 -0.51 5.06
N LEU A 41 -4.61 -0.30 3.80
CA LEU A 41 -5.02 0.87 3.06
C LEU A 41 -5.86 0.44 1.86
N LEU A 42 -7.14 0.77 1.90
CA LEU A 42 -8.08 0.55 0.81
C LEU A 42 -8.38 1.90 0.15
N VAL A 43 -7.92 2.06 -1.08
CA VAL A 43 -8.07 3.28 -1.86
C VAL A 43 -9.03 3.01 -3.00
N SER A 44 -10.21 3.65 -2.94
CA SER A 44 -11.21 3.57 -4.02
C SER A 44 -11.18 4.80 -4.94
N CYS A 45 -10.31 5.77 -4.69
CA CYS A 45 -10.08 6.91 -5.59
C CYS A 45 -9.03 6.57 -6.65
N ARG A 46 -9.16 7.16 -7.85
CA ARG A 46 -8.26 6.88 -8.98
C ARG A 46 -6.87 7.50 -8.82
N SER A 47 -6.66 8.47 -7.93
CA SER A 47 -5.44 9.29 -7.93
C SER A 47 -4.95 9.64 -6.51
N LEU A 48 -4.64 8.65 -5.68
CA LEU A 48 -3.84 8.93 -4.47
C LEU A 48 -2.37 9.02 -4.87
N PRO A 49 -1.68 10.18 -4.78
CA PRO A 49 -0.27 10.25 -5.15
C PRO A 49 0.59 9.35 -4.24
N LEU A 50 1.67 8.79 -4.79
CA LEU A 50 2.61 7.97 -4.02
C LEU A 50 3.15 8.71 -2.79
N GLU A 51 3.38 10.01 -2.91
CA GLU A 51 3.82 10.90 -1.82
C GLU A 51 2.86 10.88 -0.61
N LYS A 52 1.55 10.79 -0.85
CA LYS A 52 0.56 10.71 0.23
C LYS A 52 0.60 9.36 0.95
N ILE A 53 0.90 8.28 0.24
CA ILE A 53 1.15 6.98 0.86
C ILE A 53 2.42 7.08 1.70
N ASN A 54 3.48 7.68 1.16
CA ASN A 54 4.73 7.88 1.88
C ASN A 54 4.54 8.66 3.18
N ASP A 55 3.78 9.77 3.15
CA ASP A 55 3.45 10.57 4.34
C ASP A 55 2.78 9.72 5.43
N ILE A 56 1.79 8.90 5.06
CA ILE A 56 1.08 8.03 6.01
C ILE A 56 2.03 7.02 6.65
N LEU A 57 3.00 6.49 5.88
CA LEU A 57 3.92 5.47 6.36
C LEU A 57 4.99 6.02 7.32
N LEU A 58 5.31 7.32 7.26
CA LEU A 58 6.22 7.97 8.20
C LEU A 58 5.73 7.87 9.65
N ASP A 59 4.41 7.81 9.84
CA ASP A 59 3.78 7.77 11.15
C ASP A 59 3.74 6.36 11.76
N ILE A 60 4.06 5.33 10.97
CA ILE A 60 3.90 3.91 11.34
C ILE A 60 5.13 3.05 10.96
N PRO A 61 6.36 3.44 11.36
CA PRO A 61 7.59 2.77 10.92
C PRO A 61 7.74 1.31 11.39
N ASN A 62 6.96 0.91 12.41
CA ASN A 62 7.04 -0.42 13.05
C ASN A 62 6.11 -1.47 12.42
N VAL A 63 5.41 -1.13 11.35
CA VAL A 63 4.50 -2.04 10.64
C VAL A 63 5.30 -3.19 10.03
N THR A 64 4.84 -4.41 10.30
CA THR A 64 5.43 -5.64 9.76
C THR A 64 4.55 -6.28 8.69
N ARG A 65 3.26 -5.91 8.64
CA ARG A 65 2.28 -6.43 7.69
C ARG A 65 1.54 -5.29 7.04
N ILE A 66 1.56 -5.20 5.72
CA ILE A 66 0.77 -4.21 4.99
C ILE A 66 -0.09 -4.87 3.93
N TYR A 67 -1.33 -4.39 3.80
CA TYR A 67 -2.21 -4.72 2.69
C TYR A 67 -2.61 -3.43 1.96
N LEU A 68 -2.42 -3.42 0.63
CA LEU A 68 -2.77 -2.28 -0.22
C LEU A 68 -3.79 -2.70 -1.28
N ARG A 69 -4.94 -2.03 -1.32
CA ARG A 69 -5.85 -2.04 -2.47
C ARG A 69 -5.87 -0.66 -3.10
N TRP A 70 -5.41 -0.53 -4.34
CA TRP A 70 -5.17 0.77 -4.94
C TRP A 70 -5.19 0.72 -6.48
N CYS A 71 -5.68 1.77 -7.13
CA CYS A 71 -5.52 1.99 -8.57
C CYS A 71 -4.50 3.13 -8.75
N CYS A 72 -3.42 2.89 -9.49
CA CYS A 72 -2.28 3.81 -9.55
C CYS A 72 -1.81 4.09 -10.98
N ASP A 73 -1.62 5.37 -11.30
CA ASP A 73 -0.95 5.82 -12.53
C ASP A 73 0.59 5.73 -12.40
N THR A 74 1.07 5.46 -11.18
CA THR A 74 2.49 5.27 -10.87
C THR A 74 2.88 3.80 -11.04
N LEU A 75 4.11 3.58 -11.51
CA LEU A 75 4.73 2.27 -11.60
C LEU A 75 4.82 1.58 -10.22
N PHE A 76 4.33 0.35 -10.11
CA PHE A 76 4.31 -0.40 -8.86
C PHE A 76 5.72 -0.64 -8.30
N VAL A 77 6.75 -0.77 -9.15
CA VAL A 77 8.14 -0.90 -8.65
C VAL A 77 8.57 0.30 -7.79
N ALA A 78 8.06 1.51 -8.08
CA ALA A 78 8.37 2.70 -7.30
C ALA A 78 7.71 2.63 -5.91
N LEU A 79 6.46 2.17 -5.85
CA LEU A 79 5.79 1.86 -4.58
C LEU A 79 6.54 0.78 -3.80
N ALA A 80 6.97 -0.31 -4.46
CA ALA A 80 7.70 -1.39 -3.82
C ALA A 80 9.02 -0.89 -3.18
N ARG A 81 9.80 -0.09 -3.91
CA ARG A 81 11.04 0.52 -3.40
C ARG A 81 10.77 1.43 -2.21
N MET A 82 9.80 2.33 -2.33
CA MET A 82 9.40 3.23 -1.24
C MET A 82 8.96 2.43 0.00
N LEU A 83 8.17 1.36 -0.16
CA LEU A 83 7.76 0.50 0.96
C LEU A 83 8.97 -0.16 1.64
N SER A 84 9.92 -0.69 0.85
CA SER A 84 11.13 -1.34 1.38
C SER A 84 12.04 -0.37 2.13
N GLU A 85 12.15 0.88 1.66
CA GLU A 85 12.96 1.91 2.32
C GLU A 85 12.33 2.40 3.62
N ARG A 86 10.99 2.51 3.66
CA ARG A 86 10.25 3.04 4.81
C ARG A 86 9.96 2.01 5.88
N LEU A 87 9.59 0.79 5.50
CA LEU A 87 9.13 -0.25 6.41
C LEU A 87 10.20 -1.32 6.61
N LYS A 88 11.22 -0.99 7.41
CA LYS A 88 12.38 -1.86 7.68
C LYS A 88 12.04 -3.23 8.26
N TYR A 89 10.86 -3.37 8.87
CA TYR A 89 10.40 -4.60 9.50
C TYR A 89 9.30 -5.32 8.70
N LEU A 90 9.06 -4.87 7.47
CA LEU A 90 8.06 -5.48 6.59
C LEU A 90 8.41 -6.95 6.37
N SER A 91 7.51 -7.86 6.74
CA SER A 91 7.68 -9.29 6.53
C SER A 91 6.54 -9.89 5.70
N GLN A 92 5.38 -9.23 5.67
CA GLN A 92 4.23 -9.69 4.89
C GLN A 92 3.63 -8.53 4.10
N PHE A 93 3.46 -8.75 2.81
CA PHE A 93 2.86 -7.81 1.89
C PHE A 93 1.73 -8.49 1.13
N GLY A 94 0.52 -7.96 1.25
CA GLY A 94 -0.61 -8.33 0.41
C GLY A 94 -1.01 -7.16 -0.48
N CYS A 95 -1.51 -7.46 -1.67
CA CYS A 95 -1.99 -6.41 -2.55
C CYS A 95 -3.14 -6.84 -3.45
N ASN A 96 -3.89 -5.83 -3.87
CA ASN A 96 -4.77 -5.84 -5.03
C ASN A 96 -4.60 -4.47 -5.71
N ILE A 97 -3.58 -4.36 -6.56
CA ILE A 97 -3.17 -3.10 -7.18
C ILE A 97 -3.43 -3.16 -8.68
N ILE A 98 -4.11 -2.15 -9.20
CA ILE A 98 -4.32 -1.96 -10.64
C ILE A 98 -3.41 -0.82 -11.09
N GLU A 99 -2.43 -1.14 -11.92
CA GLU A 99 -1.55 -0.17 -12.57
C GLU A 99 -2.10 0.15 -13.97
N PHE A 100 -2.32 1.44 -14.24
CA PHE A 100 -2.77 1.91 -15.56
C PHE A 100 -1.62 1.79 -16.57
N PRO A 101 -1.93 1.55 -17.87
CA PRO A 101 -0.92 1.59 -18.92
C PRO A 101 -0.24 2.97 -18.93
N ASN A 102 1.10 2.99 -18.95
CA ASN A 102 1.86 4.19 -19.19
C ASN A 102 2.90 3.93 -20.29
N ASP A 103 3.34 4.98 -20.98
CA ASP A 103 4.30 4.89 -22.09
C ASP A 103 5.74 4.61 -21.63
N ILE A 104 5.94 4.33 -20.34
CA ILE A 104 7.26 4.11 -19.74
C ILE A 104 7.56 2.61 -19.74
N GLU A 105 8.82 2.28 -20.02
CA GLU A 105 9.36 0.93 -20.12
C GLU A 105 8.81 -0.05 -19.07
N TYR A 106 8.39 -1.22 -19.56
CA TYR A 106 7.69 -2.27 -18.83
C TYR A 106 8.42 -2.68 -17.55
N ASN A 107 7.76 -2.53 -16.40
CA ASN A 107 8.19 -3.22 -15.19
C ASN A 107 7.78 -4.69 -15.26
N ASN A 108 8.77 -5.55 -15.37
CA ASN A 108 8.59 -6.98 -15.16
C ASN A 108 8.36 -7.23 -13.65
N ILE A 109 7.42 -8.12 -13.34
CA ILE A 109 7.19 -8.64 -11.98
C ILE A 109 8.49 -9.09 -11.30
N LYS A 110 9.48 -9.55 -12.08
CA LYS A 110 10.82 -9.90 -11.59
C LYS A 110 11.48 -8.74 -10.83
N SER A 111 11.46 -7.52 -11.39
CA SER A 111 12.07 -6.35 -10.77
C SER A 111 11.39 -5.95 -9.46
N ILE A 112 10.08 -6.19 -9.32
CA ILE A 112 9.34 -5.95 -8.06
C ILE A 112 9.78 -6.96 -7.00
N ARG A 113 9.88 -8.24 -7.36
CA ARG A 113 10.30 -9.32 -6.45
C ARG A 113 11.75 -9.15 -5.98
N GLU A 114 12.61 -8.58 -6.80
CA GLU A 114 14.01 -8.27 -6.44
C GLU A 114 14.13 -7.16 -5.39
N VAL A 115 13.12 -6.29 -5.22
CA VAL A 115 13.19 -5.18 -4.25
C VAL A 115 13.22 -5.69 -2.81
N HIS A 116 12.35 -6.64 -2.47
CA HIS A 116 12.22 -7.11 -1.10
C HIS A 116 11.58 -8.50 -1.04
N SER A 117 12.03 -9.36 -0.12
CA SER A 117 11.59 -10.76 -0.03
C SER A 117 10.08 -10.93 0.25
N SER A 118 9.46 -9.95 0.92
CA SER A 118 8.00 -9.93 1.14
C SER A 118 7.18 -9.81 -0.14
N PHE A 119 7.79 -9.44 -1.27
CA PHE A 119 7.13 -9.28 -2.57
C PHE A 119 7.18 -10.54 -3.45
N ASN A 120 7.87 -11.60 -3.01
CA ASN A 120 8.09 -12.81 -3.82
C ASN A 120 6.81 -13.48 -4.32
N ASN A 121 5.72 -13.39 -3.55
CA ASN A 121 4.45 -14.02 -3.87
C ASN A 121 3.52 -13.15 -4.74
N ILE A 122 3.93 -11.93 -5.10
CA ILE A 122 3.14 -11.07 -5.97
C ILE A 122 3.02 -11.71 -7.35
N GLN A 123 1.81 -11.87 -7.82
CA GLN A 123 1.45 -12.24 -9.18
C GLN A 123 1.09 -11.00 -9.98
N CYS A 124 1.31 -11.04 -11.29
CA CYS A 124 0.93 -9.99 -12.21
C CYS A 124 0.13 -10.61 -13.34
N THR A 125 -1.04 -10.05 -13.62
CA THR A 125 -1.88 -10.42 -14.76
C THR A 125 -2.18 -9.17 -15.58
N ILE A 126 -2.24 -9.31 -16.89
CA ILE A 126 -2.68 -8.23 -17.77
C ILE A 126 -4.19 -8.37 -17.92
N ILE A 127 -4.94 -7.33 -17.57
CA ILE A 127 -6.40 -7.25 -17.69
C ILE A 127 -6.78 -6.31 -18.84
N HIS A 128 -8.09 -6.10 -19.05
CA HIS A 128 -8.62 -5.31 -20.16
C HIS A 128 -7.87 -3.99 -20.39
N HIS A 129 -7.68 -3.64 -21.66
CA HIS A 129 -7.02 -2.39 -22.10
C HIS A 129 -5.54 -2.24 -21.69
N GLY A 130 -4.83 -3.35 -21.43
CA GLY A 130 -3.39 -3.33 -21.13
C GLY A 130 -3.04 -2.96 -19.68
N TYR A 131 -4.04 -2.90 -18.81
CA TYR A 131 -3.88 -2.63 -17.38
C TYR A 131 -3.20 -3.83 -16.73
N ARG A 132 -2.43 -3.58 -15.67
CA ARG A 132 -1.77 -4.65 -14.92
C ARG A 132 -2.41 -4.78 -13.54
N LEU A 133 -2.89 -5.97 -13.25
CA LEU A 133 -3.40 -6.35 -11.93
C LEU A 133 -2.32 -7.13 -11.19
N PHE A 134 -1.87 -6.55 -10.08
CA PHE A 134 -0.96 -7.18 -9.14
C PHE A 134 -1.70 -7.71 -7.92
N THR A 135 -1.48 -8.97 -7.60
CA THR A 135 -2.13 -9.64 -6.47
C THR A 135 -1.11 -10.37 -5.62
N ALA A 136 -1.24 -10.24 -4.30
CA ALA A 136 -0.52 -11.06 -3.34
C ALA A 136 -1.45 -11.35 -2.17
N ASP A 137 -1.44 -12.60 -1.73
CA ASP A 137 -2.22 -13.02 -0.58
C ASP A 137 -1.75 -12.29 0.67
N GLY A 138 -2.70 -11.62 1.32
CA GLY A 138 -2.51 -11.03 2.65
C GLY A 138 -3.81 -10.88 3.43
N PHE A 139 -4.92 -11.41 2.87
CA PHE A 139 -6.26 -11.19 3.38
C PHE A 139 -7.21 -12.32 2.95
N HIS A 140 -7.16 -13.47 3.64
CA HIS A 140 -8.25 -14.45 3.64
C HIS A 140 -9.23 -14.10 4.77
N GLU A 141 -9.90 -12.95 4.68
CA GLU A 141 -11.05 -12.61 5.54
C GLU A 141 -11.72 -11.38 4.91
N GLN A 142 -12.86 -11.58 4.21
CA GLN A 142 -13.63 -10.60 3.40
C GLN A 142 -13.56 -10.75 1.87
N ALA A 143 -13.37 -11.96 1.36
CA ALA A 143 -14.16 -12.36 0.19
C ALA A 143 -15.63 -12.45 0.61
N ASN A 144 -16.34 -11.31 0.69
CA ASN A 144 -17.81 -11.17 0.79
C ASN A 144 -18.23 -9.68 0.83
N LEU A 145 -17.77 -8.87 -0.12
CA LEU A 145 -18.37 -7.54 -0.34
C LEU A 145 -18.79 -7.27 -1.80
N PHE A 146 -18.77 -8.29 -2.65
CA PHE A 146 -19.46 -8.30 -3.94
C PHE A 146 -19.98 -9.71 -4.21
N GLY A 147 -21.14 -9.99 -3.62
CA GLY A 147 -22.01 -11.14 -3.78
C GLY A 147 -23.35 -10.76 -3.17
#